data_AF-B9LVL2-F1
#
_entry.id   AF-B9LVL2-F1
#
_cell.length_a   1.000
_cell.length_b   1.000
_cell.length_c   1.000
_cell.angle_alpha   90.00
_cell.angle_beta   90.00
_cell.angle_gamma   90.00
#
_symmetry.space_group_name_H-M   'P 1'
#
loop_
_entity.id
_entity.type
_entity.pdbx_description
1 polymer ?
#
loop_
_entity_poly.entity_id
_entity_poly.type
_entity_poly.pdbx_seq_one_letter_code
_entity_poly.pdbx_strand_id
1 'polypeptide(L)'
;MTDDSLSQRKAQLDKAEREHLEDVVEELRERVEDNVRYQLTQKGLDDEPEGPDTLDEDIEQLVEAIELEGVDGHTWDEAFEQYVTGVGYTIVNRLAALRCMEVRDFIDEEVTVFKENGLTPAAETLVHEEFLLEDEAILEAYHNACDELAEEIEILFDRSSSYSLVDPDDDTFEALCGMLDDVPDEVWRADDVLGWVYEYYNRPVVEALDAKNTLEPDDVGPANQFYTPHWVVRMLADNSLGKLYLEATEQESSVPAAEELSIEERKERLVTPEDAPGVPELCEGVIE
;
A
#
# COMPACT_ATOMS: atom_id res chain seq x y z
N MET A 1 1.48 26.50 16.96
CA MET A 1 2.10 25.53 17.88
C MET A 1 2.43 24.37 16.96
N THR A 2 3.71 24.16 16.68
CA THR A 2 4.17 22.98 15.93
C THR A 2 3.91 21.80 16.83
N ASP A 3 2.76 21.16 16.63
CA ASP A 3 2.51 19.84 17.22
C ASP A 3 3.53 18.92 16.58
N ASP A 4 4.36 18.30 17.40
CA ASP A 4 5.53 17.57 16.94
C ASP A 4 5.05 16.26 16.32
N SER A 5 4.80 16.24 15.00
CA SER A 5 4.25 15.05 14.30
C SER A 5 5.17 13.82 14.42
N LEU A 6 6.46 14.04 14.76
CA LEU A 6 7.42 13.00 15.10
C LEU A 6 7.14 12.36 16.46
N SER A 7 6.60 13.10 17.44
CA SER A 7 6.31 12.61 18.79
C SER A 7 5.13 11.63 18.87
N GLN A 8 4.34 11.48 17.80
CA GLN A 8 3.16 10.60 17.76
C GLN A 8 3.40 9.30 16.98
N ARG A 9 4.60 9.05 16.46
CA ARG A 9 4.90 7.85 15.68
C ARG A 9 5.04 6.63 16.59
N LYS A 10 4.44 5.52 16.14
CA LYS A 10 4.62 4.18 16.73
C LYS A 10 5.48 3.33 15.78
N ALA A 11 6.34 2.49 16.35
CA ALA A 11 7.24 1.63 15.59
C ALA A 11 6.46 0.52 14.87
N GLN A 12 5.46 0.00 15.57
CA GLN A 12 4.61 -1.10 15.16
C GLN A 12 3.22 -0.89 15.76
N LEU A 13 2.22 -1.37 15.02
CA LEU A 13 0.84 -1.44 15.47
C LEU A 13 0.64 -2.50 16.56
N ASP A 14 -0.21 -2.22 17.53
CA ASP A 14 -0.61 -3.21 18.51
C ASP A 14 -1.52 -4.29 17.87
N LYS A 15 -1.91 -5.29 18.66
CA LYS A 15 -2.71 -6.39 18.13
C LYS A 15 -4.11 -5.95 17.68
N ALA A 16 -4.78 -5.09 18.44
CA ALA A 16 -6.14 -4.66 18.13
C ALA A 16 -6.15 -3.71 16.93
N GLU A 17 -5.16 -2.81 16.84
CA GLU A 17 -4.93 -1.96 15.68
C GLU A 17 -4.73 -2.78 14.40
N ARG A 18 -3.95 -3.86 14.48
CA ARG A 18 -3.73 -4.79 13.36
C ARG A 18 -4.97 -5.56 12.96
N GLU A 19 -5.72 -6.10 13.92
CA GLU A 19 -6.98 -6.81 13.63
C GLU A 19 -8.00 -5.88 12.96
N HIS A 20 -8.13 -4.63 13.44
CA HIS A 20 -9.02 -3.64 12.81
C HIS A 20 -8.55 -3.24 11.39
N LEU A 21 -7.24 -3.00 11.21
CA LEU A 21 -6.69 -2.69 9.90
C LEU A 21 -6.86 -3.85 8.91
N GLU A 22 -6.72 -5.09 9.37
CA GLU A 22 -6.95 -6.30 8.57
C GLU A 22 -8.40 -6.36 8.07
N ASP A 23 -9.38 -6.22 8.97
CA ASP A 23 -10.80 -6.22 8.62
C ASP A 23 -11.10 -5.14 7.56
N VAL A 24 -10.58 -3.92 7.74
CA VAL A 24 -10.76 -2.81 6.78
C VAL A 24 -10.12 -3.12 5.43
N VAL A 25 -8.91 -3.70 5.40
CA VAL A 25 -8.21 -4.02 4.15
C VAL A 25 -8.90 -5.17 3.39
N GLU A 26 -9.48 -6.14 4.08
CA GLU A 26 -10.32 -7.17 3.47
C GLU A 26 -11.56 -6.55 2.80
N GLU A 27 -12.25 -5.62 3.48
CA GLU A 27 -13.40 -4.90 2.90
C GLU A 27 -13.00 -4.02 1.71
N LEU A 28 -11.87 -3.31 1.80
CA LEU A 28 -11.30 -2.52 0.70
C LEU A 28 -11.06 -3.40 -0.54
N ARG A 29 -10.44 -4.57 -0.33
CA ARG A 29 -10.17 -5.56 -1.38
C ARG A 29 -11.46 -6.04 -2.05
N GLU A 30 -12.43 -6.52 -1.27
CA GLU A 30 -13.69 -7.02 -1.80
C GLU A 30 -14.39 -5.93 -2.63
N ARG A 31 -14.48 -4.72 -2.08
CA ARG A 31 -15.19 -3.60 -2.71
C ARG A 31 -14.55 -3.14 -4.01
N VAL A 32 -13.22 -3.06 -4.06
CA VAL A 32 -12.49 -2.62 -5.26
C VAL A 32 -12.48 -3.71 -6.34
N GLU A 33 -12.24 -4.97 -5.97
CA GLU A 33 -12.21 -6.08 -6.94
C GLU A 33 -13.59 -6.31 -7.55
N ASP A 34 -14.66 -6.19 -6.75
CA ASP A 34 -16.03 -6.26 -7.26
C ASP A 34 -16.36 -5.12 -8.22
N ASN A 35 -15.89 -3.91 -7.95
CA ASN A 35 -16.08 -2.78 -8.85
C ASN A 35 -15.34 -2.98 -10.17
N VAL A 36 -14.06 -3.35 -10.11
CA VAL A 36 -13.25 -3.61 -11.31
C VAL A 36 -13.89 -4.74 -12.14
N ARG A 37 -14.25 -5.85 -11.49
CA ARG A 37 -14.93 -6.98 -12.13
C ARG A 37 -16.21 -6.55 -12.81
N TYR A 38 -17.06 -5.78 -12.10
CA TYR A 38 -18.30 -5.25 -12.66
C TYR A 38 -18.06 -4.40 -13.90
N GLN A 39 -17.09 -3.48 -13.86
CA GLN A 39 -16.75 -2.62 -14.99
C GLN A 39 -16.23 -3.41 -16.19
N LEU A 40 -15.35 -4.40 -15.98
CA LEU A 40 -14.83 -5.26 -17.06
C LEU A 40 -15.95 -6.11 -17.67
N THR A 41 -16.86 -6.66 -16.86
CA THR A 41 -18.05 -7.37 -17.36
C THR A 41 -18.98 -6.46 -18.15
N GLN A 42 -19.16 -5.18 -17.76
CA GLN A 42 -19.94 -4.23 -18.58
C GLN A 42 -19.29 -3.97 -19.94
N LYS A 43 -17.97 -4.11 -20.04
CA LYS A 43 -17.21 -4.03 -21.31
C LYS A 43 -17.25 -5.35 -22.11
N GLY A 44 -17.89 -6.40 -21.59
CA GLY A 44 -18.02 -7.70 -22.24
C GLY A 44 -16.75 -8.55 -22.20
N LEU A 45 -15.92 -8.35 -21.16
CA LEU A 45 -14.66 -9.07 -20.95
C LEU A 45 -14.80 -10.23 -19.94
N ASP A 46 -16.04 -10.58 -19.56
CA ASP A 46 -16.36 -11.74 -18.74
C ASP A 46 -16.10 -13.08 -19.45
N ASP A 47 -15.97 -13.06 -20.77
CA ASP A 47 -15.50 -14.16 -21.60
C ASP A 47 -14.40 -13.65 -22.56
N GLU A 48 -13.55 -14.56 -23.05
CA GLU A 48 -12.52 -14.23 -24.05
C GLU A 48 -13.16 -13.64 -25.32
N PRO A 49 -12.75 -12.44 -25.76
CA PRO A 49 -13.37 -11.79 -26.91
C PRO A 49 -13.08 -12.52 -28.23
N GLU A 50 -14.06 -12.55 -29.16
CA GLU A 50 -13.95 -13.21 -30.47
C GLU A 50 -13.06 -12.45 -31.50
N GLY A 51 -11.90 -11.95 -31.07
CA GLY A 51 -10.85 -11.34 -31.89
C GLY A 51 -10.84 -9.80 -31.98
N PRO A 52 -9.68 -9.20 -32.29
CA PRO A 52 -9.42 -7.76 -32.16
C PRO A 52 -10.21 -6.87 -33.12
N ASP A 53 -10.67 -7.39 -34.27
CA ASP A 53 -11.33 -6.62 -35.34
C ASP A 53 -12.69 -5.98 -34.96
N THR A 54 -13.15 -6.15 -33.71
CA THR A 54 -14.45 -5.64 -33.21
C THR A 54 -14.35 -4.75 -31.98
N LEU A 55 -13.13 -4.54 -31.45
CA LEU A 55 -12.90 -3.83 -30.20
C LEU A 55 -12.53 -2.36 -30.48
N ASP A 56 -12.87 -1.49 -29.52
CA ASP A 56 -12.36 -0.11 -29.49
C ASP A 56 -10.99 -0.07 -28.82
N GLU A 57 -10.21 0.99 -29.04
CA GLU A 57 -8.81 1.11 -28.58
C GLU A 57 -8.67 0.87 -27.06
N ASP A 58 -9.62 1.37 -26.27
CA ASP A 58 -9.66 1.18 -24.81
C ASP A 58 -9.88 -0.30 -24.42
N ILE A 59 -10.70 -1.02 -25.19
CA ILE A 59 -10.97 -2.44 -24.93
C ILE A 59 -9.78 -3.29 -25.38
N GLU A 60 -9.14 -2.94 -26.51
CA GLU A 60 -7.91 -3.61 -26.96
C GLU A 60 -6.80 -3.54 -25.89
N GLN A 61 -6.60 -2.38 -25.26
CA GLN A 61 -5.62 -2.22 -24.17
C GLN A 61 -5.95 -3.08 -22.95
N LEU A 62 -7.23 -3.17 -22.57
CA LEU A 62 -7.67 -4.03 -21.46
C LEU A 62 -7.49 -5.51 -21.78
N VAL A 63 -7.78 -5.93 -23.01
CA VAL A 63 -7.56 -7.32 -23.44
C VAL A 63 -6.07 -7.65 -23.39
N GLU A 64 -5.20 -6.79 -23.94
CA GLU A 64 -3.75 -6.99 -23.88
C GLU A 64 -3.27 -7.05 -22.42
N ALA A 65 -3.77 -6.18 -21.54
CA ALA A 65 -3.43 -6.18 -20.13
C ALA A 65 -3.85 -7.48 -19.42
N ILE A 66 -5.04 -8.01 -19.71
CA ILE A 66 -5.52 -9.29 -19.16
C ILE A 66 -4.69 -10.45 -19.73
N GLU A 67 -4.43 -10.48 -21.04
CA GLU A 67 -3.62 -11.54 -21.67
C GLU A 67 -2.20 -11.61 -21.11
N LEU A 68 -1.63 -10.48 -20.67
CA LEU A 68 -0.30 -10.43 -20.04
C LEU A 68 -0.25 -11.15 -18.69
N GLU A 69 -1.35 -11.23 -17.95
CA GLU A 69 -1.46 -12.05 -16.73
C GLU A 69 -1.50 -13.55 -17.07
N GLY A 70 -2.01 -13.88 -18.26
CA GLY A 70 -2.11 -15.24 -18.79
C GLY A 70 -0.76 -15.77 -19.28
N VAL A 71 0.14 -16.14 -18.37
CA VAL A 71 1.39 -16.85 -18.75
C VAL A 71 1.08 -18.28 -19.26
N ASP A 72 1.94 -18.85 -20.12
CA ASP A 72 1.78 -20.14 -20.82
C ASP A 72 0.93 -21.19 -20.06
N GLY A 73 -0.36 -21.30 -20.41
CA GLY A 73 -1.27 -22.35 -19.94
C GLY A 73 -2.44 -21.89 -19.06
N HIS A 74 -2.50 -20.62 -18.66
CA HIS A 74 -3.66 -20.06 -17.95
C HIS A 74 -4.86 -19.87 -18.90
N THR A 75 -6.05 -20.06 -18.34
CA THR A 75 -7.32 -19.73 -19.00
C THR A 75 -7.60 -18.23 -18.94
N TRP A 76 -8.48 -17.74 -19.82
CA TRP A 76 -8.95 -16.35 -19.77
C TRP A 76 -9.48 -15.99 -18.37
N ASP A 77 -10.32 -16.85 -17.79
CA ASP A 77 -10.89 -16.63 -16.45
C ASP A 77 -9.81 -16.45 -15.38
N GLU A 78 -8.72 -17.22 -15.44
CA GLU A 78 -7.60 -17.09 -14.48
C GLU A 78 -6.83 -15.78 -14.69
N ALA A 79 -6.57 -15.41 -15.94
CA ALA A 79 -5.89 -14.16 -16.28
C ALA A 79 -6.74 -12.94 -15.92
N PHE A 80 -8.05 -13.03 -16.14
CA PHE A 80 -9.04 -12.02 -15.77
C PHE A 80 -9.05 -11.78 -14.26
N GLU A 81 -9.12 -12.83 -13.44
CA GLU A 81 -9.12 -12.68 -11.98
C GLU A 81 -7.77 -12.18 -11.43
N GLN A 82 -6.65 -12.55 -12.07
CA GLN A 82 -5.33 -11.99 -11.75
C GLN A 82 -5.27 -10.49 -12.08
N TYR A 83 -5.79 -10.08 -13.24
CA TYR A 83 -5.84 -8.68 -13.64
C TYR A 83 -6.72 -7.86 -12.69
N VAL A 84 -7.92 -8.36 -12.33
CA VAL A 84 -8.80 -7.75 -11.33
C VAL A 84 -8.07 -7.56 -10.01
N THR A 85 -7.35 -8.59 -9.53
CA THR A 85 -6.54 -8.52 -8.31
C THR A 85 -5.44 -7.46 -8.42
N GLY A 86 -4.74 -7.39 -9.55
CA GLY A 86 -3.65 -6.43 -9.78
C GLY A 86 -4.11 -4.98 -9.84
N VAL A 87 -5.25 -4.71 -10.49
CA VAL A 87 -5.88 -3.38 -10.50
C VAL A 87 -6.34 -2.99 -9.10
N GLY A 88 -7.08 -3.88 -8.42
CA GLY A 88 -7.54 -3.63 -7.05
C GLY A 88 -6.41 -3.34 -6.08
N TYR A 89 -5.33 -4.13 -6.17
CA TYR A 89 -4.11 -3.94 -5.40
C TYR A 89 -3.47 -2.58 -5.68
N THR A 90 -3.41 -2.17 -6.94
CA THR A 90 -2.84 -0.86 -7.33
C THR A 90 -3.63 0.30 -6.73
N ILE A 91 -4.96 0.25 -6.83
CA ILE A 91 -5.86 1.27 -6.28
C ILE A 91 -5.71 1.34 -4.75
N VAL A 92 -5.83 0.22 -4.04
CA VAL A 92 -5.78 0.21 -2.57
C VAL A 92 -4.42 0.69 -2.05
N ASN A 93 -3.32 0.30 -2.69
CA ASN A 93 -2.00 0.79 -2.26
C ASN A 93 -1.80 2.28 -2.51
N ARG A 94 -2.30 2.82 -3.63
CA ARG A 94 -2.26 4.27 -3.89
C ARG A 94 -3.06 5.02 -2.83
N LEU A 95 -4.29 4.59 -2.56
CA LEU A 95 -5.13 5.22 -1.56
C LEU A 95 -4.54 5.14 -0.15
N ALA A 96 -4.00 3.99 0.25
CA ALA A 96 -3.33 3.83 1.54
C ALA A 96 -2.08 4.72 1.65
N ALA A 97 -1.31 4.86 0.58
CA ALA A 97 -0.14 5.75 0.53
C ALA A 97 -0.54 7.23 0.60
N LEU A 98 -1.58 7.64 -0.13
CA LEU A 98 -2.14 9.00 -0.06
C LEU A 98 -2.63 9.30 1.36
N ARG A 99 -3.43 8.42 1.95
CA ARG A 99 -3.90 8.57 3.34
C ARG A 99 -2.73 8.67 4.33
N CYS A 100 -1.68 7.86 4.16
CA CYS A 100 -0.46 7.95 4.95
C CYS A 100 0.25 9.30 4.81
N MET A 101 0.25 9.87 3.62
CA MET A 101 0.88 11.16 3.33
C MET A 101 0.07 12.33 3.89
N GLU A 102 -1.26 12.30 3.75
CA GLU A 102 -2.18 13.29 4.34
C GLU A 102 -2.03 13.37 5.86
N VAL A 103 -2.09 12.23 6.54
CA VAL A 103 -1.98 12.16 8.01
C VAL A 103 -0.59 12.64 8.52
N ARG A 104 0.43 12.62 7.65
CA ARG A 104 1.80 13.09 7.94
C ARG A 104 2.08 14.50 7.41
N ASP A 105 1.07 15.21 6.93
CA ASP A 105 1.16 16.58 6.41
C ASP A 105 2.12 16.71 5.19
N PHE A 106 2.18 15.66 4.35
CA PHE A 106 2.94 15.70 3.08
C PHE A 106 2.11 16.20 1.90
N ILE A 107 0.78 16.23 2.04
CA ILE A 107 -0.15 16.69 1.01
C ILE A 107 -0.91 17.88 1.59
N ASP A 108 -0.93 19.00 0.85
CA ASP A 108 -1.55 20.26 1.30
C ASP A 108 -3.09 20.23 1.24
N GLU A 109 -3.66 19.51 0.27
CA GLU A 109 -5.10 19.32 0.09
C GLU A 109 -5.44 17.85 0.01
N GLU A 110 -6.17 17.33 1.00
CA GLU A 110 -6.50 15.92 1.07
C GLU A 110 -7.36 15.49 -0.14
N VAL A 111 -7.06 14.29 -0.65
CA VAL A 111 -7.72 13.63 -1.78
C VAL A 111 -8.49 12.39 -1.34
N THR A 112 -8.21 11.83 -0.15
CA THR A 112 -8.91 10.66 0.40
C THR A 112 -9.88 11.00 1.53
N VAL A 113 -10.02 12.28 1.90
CA VAL A 113 -10.90 12.71 3.00
C VAL A 113 -12.10 13.47 2.47
N PHE A 114 -13.29 12.88 2.60
CA PHE A 114 -14.54 13.51 2.20
C PHE A 114 -15.08 14.43 3.29
N LYS A 115 -15.48 15.64 2.90
CA LYS A 115 -16.18 16.59 3.78
C LYS A 115 -17.69 16.31 3.78
N GLU A 116 -18.42 16.98 4.67
CA GLU A 116 -19.90 16.89 4.73
C GLU A 116 -20.62 17.27 3.42
N ASN A 117 -19.94 17.97 2.50
CA ASN A 117 -20.49 18.36 1.20
C ASN A 117 -20.29 17.30 0.10
N GLY A 118 -19.66 16.16 0.39
CA GLY A 118 -19.40 15.09 -0.58
C GLY A 118 -18.17 15.32 -1.47
N LEU A 119 -17.36 16.34 -1.18
CA LEU A 119 -16.11 16.60 -1.89
C LEU A 119 -14.91 16.46 -0.96
N THR A 120 -13.78 16.07 -1.53
CA THR A 120 -12.49 16.20 -0.86
C THR A 120 -11.99 17.64 -0.95
N PRO A 121 -11.09 18.09 -0.04
CA PRO A 121 -10.44 19.39 -0.16
C PRO A 121 -9.90 19.69 -1.56
N ALA A 122 -9.14 18.76 -2.16
CA ALA A 122 -8.59 18.92 -3.49
C ALA A 122 -9.68 19.01 -4.58
N ALA A 123 -10.73 18.17 -4.50
CA ALA A 123 -11.84 18.20 -5.43
C ALA A 123 -12.64 19.52 -5.33
N GLU A 124 -12.86 20.04 -4.13
CA GLU A 124 -13.54 21.34 -3.91
C GLU A 124 -12.79 22.49 -4.60
N THR A 125 -11.46 22.48 -4.56
CA THR A 125 -10.62 23.45 -5.27
C THR A 125 -10.82 23.36 -6.78
N LEU A 126 -10.85 22.16 -7.36
CA LEU A 126 -11.12 21.98 -8.79
C LEU A 126 -12.54 22.44 -9.20
N VAL A 127 -13.56 22.18 -8.37
CA VAL A 127 -14.93 22.67 -8.61
C VAL A 127 -14.97 24.20 -8.61
N HIS A 128 -14.24 24.86 -7.71
CA HIS A 128 -14.29 26.31 -7.55
C HIS A 128 -13.39 27.08 -8.52
N GLU A 129 -12.21 26.56 -8.83
CA GLU A 129 -11.20 27.26 -9.62
C GLU A 129 -11.21 26.83 -11.10
N GLU A 130 -11.40 25.55 -11.36
CA GLU A 130 -11.42 24.96 -12.72
C GLU A 130 -12.86 24.73 -13.25
N PHE A 131 -13.89 24.92 -12.40
CA PHE A 131 -15.30 24.76 -12.74
C PHE A 131 -15.69 23.37 -13.24
N LEU A 132 -15.02 22.32 -12.74
CA LEU A 132 -15.39 20.94 -12.98
C LEU A 132 -16.73 20.59 -12.31
N LEU A 133 -17.40 19.57 -12.83
CA LEU A 133 -18.54 18.96 -12.15
C LEU A 133 -18.07 18.24 -10.88
N GLU A 134 -18.92 18.14 -9.87
CA GLU A 134 -18.58 17.54 -8.57
C GLU A 134 -18.04 16.11 -8.74
N ASP A 135 -18.76 15.25 -9.46
CA ASP A 135 -18.38 13.85 -9.71
C ASP A 135 -17.07 13.73 -10.51
N GLU A 136 -16.81 14.66 -11.44
CA GLU A 136 -15.59 14.70 -12.26
C GLU A 136 -14.38 15.18 -11.43
N ALA A 137 -14.61 16.16 -10.55
CA ALA A 137 -13.56 16.75 -9.74
C ALA A 137 -12.96 15.78 -8.72
N ILE A 138 -13.75 14.80 -8.24
CA ILE A 138 -13.28 13.80 -7.25
C ILE A 138 -12.17 12.95 -7.87
N LEU A 139 -12.44 12.31 -9.01
CA LEU A 139 -11.45 11.46 -9.67
C LEU A 139 -10.31 12.28 -10.28
N GLU A 140 -10.60 13.47 -10.82
CA GLU A 140 -9.56 14.35 -11.35
C GLU A 140 -8.59 14.83 -10.25
N ALA A 141 -9.07 15.09 -9.03
CA ALA A 141 -8.20 15.42 -7.90
C ALA A 141 -7.26 14.26 -7.52
N TYR A 142 -7.81 13.03 -7.48
CA TYR A 142 -7.01 11.82 -7.27
C TYR A 142 -5.95 11.62 -8.37
N HIS A 143 -6.33 11.85 -9.63
CA HIS A 143 -5.45 11.76 -10.78
C HIS A 143 -4.31 12.78 -10.74
N ASN A 144 -4.61 14.03 -10.42
CA ASN A 144 -3.61 15.09 -10.27
C ASN A 144 -2.60 14.76 -9.16
N ALA A 145 -3.07 14.25 -8.02
CA ALA A 145 -2.18 13.84 -6.93
C ALA A 145 -1.29 12.65 -7.34
N CYS A 146 -1.83 11.68 -8.08
CA CYS A 146 -1.01 10.58 -8.62
C CYS A 146 0.05 11.10 -9.60
N ASP A 147 -0.31 11.98 -10.52
CA ASP A 147 0.63 12.52 -11.51
C ASP A 147 1.76 13.33 -10.87
N GLU A 148 1.43 14.14 -9.86
CA GLU A 148 2.44 14.90 -9.09
C GLU A 148 3.38 13.95 -8.35
N LEU A 149 2.84 12.95 -7.63
CA LEU A 149 3.65 12.01 -6.86
C LEU A 149 4.44 11.03 -7.73
N ALA A 150 4.01 10.78 -8.97
CA ALA A 150 4.73 9.94 -9.92
C ALA A 150 6.10 10.54 -10.31
N GLU A 151 6.29 11.86 -10.20
CA GLU A 151 7.60 12.49 -10.43
C GLU A 151 8.68 12.01 -9.45
N GLU A 152 8.28 11.62 -8.23
CA GLU A 152 9.20 11.14 -7.19
C GLU A 152 9.06 9.63 -6.93
N ILE A 153 7.86 9.08 -7.06
CA ILE A 153 7.49 7.70 -6.71
C ILE A 153 6.73 7.04 -7.88
N GLU A 154 7.36 7.05 -9.06
CA GLU A 154 6.84 6.49 -10.32
C GLU A 154 6.28 5.07 -10.15
N ILE A 155 7.00 4.21 -9.43
CA ILE A 155 6.62 2.79 -9.24
C ILE A 155 5.21 2.59 -8.67
N LEU A 156 4.71 3.52 -7.86
CA LEU A 156 3.39 3.41 -7.23
C LEU A 156 2.35 4.24 -7.98
N PHE A 157 2.69 5.46 -8.37
CA PHE A 157 1.70 6.43 -8.87
C PHE A 157 1.62 6.56 -10.38
N ASP A 158 2.46 5.85 -11.15
CA ASP A 158 2.43 5.89 -12.61
C ASP A 158 1.09 5.37 -13.17
N ARG A 159 0.28 6.30 -13.66
CA ARG A 159 -1.02 6.05 -14.29
C ARG A 159 -0.92 5.54 -15.73
N SER A 160 0.28 5.46 -16.32
CA SER A 160 0.48 4.88 -17.65
C SER A 160 0.63 3.35 -17.64
N SER A 161 0.66 2.73 -16.46
CA SER A 161 0.71 1.28 -16.26
C SER A 161 -0.59 0.57 -16.68
N SER A 162 -0.48 -0.71 -17.07
CA SER A 162 -1.62 -1.56 -17.44
C SER A 162 -2.66 -1.75 -16.33
N TYR A 163 -2.25 -1.61 -15.06
CA TYR A 163 -3.14 -1.69 -13.89
C TYR A 163 -3.86 -0.37 -13.58
N SER A 164 -3.62 0.69 -14.36
CA SER A 164 -4.27 2.00 -14.24
C SER A 164 -5.32 2.25 -15.32
N LEU A 165 -5.63 1.25 -16.16
CA LEU A 165 -6.64 1.37 -17.22
C LEU A 165 -8.09 1.39 -16.69
N VAL A 166 -8.29 1.06 -15.42
CA VAL A 166 -9.59 1.05 -14.75
C VAL A 166 -9.45 1.81 -13.43
N ASP A 167 -10.15 2.94 -13.34
CA ASP A 167 -10.36 3.65 -12.08
C ASP A 167 -11.62 3.11 -11.37
N PRO A 168 -11.71 3.22 -10.04
CA PRO A 168 -12.98 3.02 -9.35
C PRO A 168 -14.00 4.07 -9.81
N ASP A 169 -15.27 3.71 -9.89
CA ASP A 169 -16.33 4.72 -10.04
C ASP A 169 -16.41 5.63 -8.81
N ASP A 170 -17.10 6.76 -8.95
CA ASP A 170 -17.30 7.79 -7.94
C ASP A 170 -17.85 7.23 -6.61
N ASP A 171 -18.93 6.45 -6.68
CA ASP A 171 -19.55 5.79 -5.52
C ASP A 171 -18.57 4.81 -4.83
N THR A 172 -17.75 4.10 -5.61
CA THR A 172 -16.73 3.18 -5.09
C THR A 172 -15.57 3.93 -4.48
N PHE A 173 -15.07 4.98 -5.14
CA PHE A 173 -13.96 5.78 -4.65
C PHE A 173 -14.31 6.43 -3.30
N GLU A 174 -15.50 7.03 -3.18
CA GLU A 174 -15.98 7.58 -1.91
C GLU A 174 -16.08 6.51 -0.82
N ALA A 175 -16.61 5.32 -1.15
CA ALA A 175 -16.72 4.22 -0.20
C ALA A 175 -15.34 3.73 0.29
N LEU A 176 -14.36 3.56 -0.62
CA LEU A 176 -12.99 3.17 -0.27
C LEU A 176 -12.34 4.23 0.63
N CYS A 177 -12.52 5.51 0.32
CA CYS A 177 -12.03 6.62 1.13
C CYS A 177 -12.66 6.63 2.53
N GLY A 178 -13.97 6.37 2.63
CA GLY A 178 -14.66 6.23 3.91
C GLY A 178 -14.09 5.09 4.76
N MET A 179 -13.79 3.93 4.16
CA MET A 179 -13.15 2.81 4.85
C MET A 179 -11.76 3.17 5.40
N LEU A 180 -10.99 4.00 4.69
CA LEU A 180 -9.69 4.49 5.17
C LEU A 180 -9.82 5.47 6.35
N ASP A 181 -10.88 6.27 6.36
CA ASP A 181 -11.18 7.21 7.45
C ASP A 181 -11.68 6.49 8.72
N ASP A 182 -12.26 5.29 8.59
CA ASP A 182 -12.60 4.42 9.72
C ASP A 182 -11.36 3.87 10.46
N VAL A 183 -10.17 3.98 9.86
CA VAL A 183 -8.89 3.65 10.51
C VAL A 183 -8.32 4.90 11.19
N PRO A 184 -8.03 4.87 12.50
CA PRO A 184 -7.51 6.02 13.23
C PRO A 184 -6.19 6.56 12.65
N ASP A 185 -6.02 7.88 12.65
CA ASP A 185 -4.79 8.52 12.18
C ASP A 185 -3.53 7.99 12.87
N GLU A 186 -3.58 7.60 14.15
CA GLU A 186 -2.41 7.01 14.83
C GLU A 186 -1.90 5.73 14.15
N VAL A 187 -2.79 4.94 13.54
CA VAL A 187 -2.44 3.73 12.80
C VAL A 187 -1.76 4.12 11.50
N TRP A 188 -2.34 5.08 10.79
CA TRP A 188 -1.73 5.62 9.58
C TRP A 188 -0.36 6.23 9.84
N ARG A 189 -0.08 6.78 11.04
CA ARG A 189 1.24 7.32 11.43
C ARG A 189 2.30 6.25 11.77
N ALA A 190 1.94 4.97 11.92
CA ALA A 190 2.90 3.91 12.22
C ALA A 190 3.87 3.66 11.05
N ASP A 191 5.12 3.30 11.35
CA ASP A 191 6.18 3.14 10.33
C ASP A 191 5.95 1.91 9.41
N ASP A 192 5.18 0.91 9.86
CA ASP A 192 4.96 -0.36 9.17
C ASP A 192 3.55 -0.50 8.55
N VAL A 193 2.69 0.52 8.65
CA VAL A 193 1.28 0.44 8.23
C VAL A 193 1.11 0.02 6.76
N LEU A 194 1.89 0.58 5.84
CA LEU A 194 1.82 0.23 4.41
C LEU A 194 2.25 -1.22 4.17
N GLY A 195 3.17 -1.73 4.99
CA GLY A 195 3.57 -3.13 4.96
C GLY A 195 2.45 -4.07 5.40
N TRP A 196 1.68 -3.67 6.41
CA TRP A 196 0.50 -4.40 6.85
C TRP A 196 -0.63 -4.37 5.82
N VAL A 197 -0.92 -3.21 5.23
CA VAL A 197 -1.91 -3.09 4.13
C VAL A 197 -1.55 -4.05 3.00
N TYR A 198 -0.27 -4.08 2.59
CA TYR A 198 0.22 -5.01 1.58
C TYR A 198 0.01 -6.49 1.95
N GLU A 199 0.38 -6.86 3.18
CA GLU A 199 0.25 -8.25 3.64
C GLU A 199 -1.22 -8.68 3.73
N TYR A 200 -2.08 -7.82 4.29
CA TYR A 200 -3.50 -8.12 4.47
C TYR A 200 -4.22 -8.19 3.14
N TYR A 201 -3.90 -7.29 2.20
CA TYR A 201 -4.45 -7.36 0.85
C TYR A 201 -4.14 -8.72 0.23
N ASN A 202 -2.90 -9.22 0.34
CA ASN A 202 -2.48 -10.47 -0.31
C ASN A 202 -2.81 -11.74 0.48
N ARG A 203 -3.27 -11.63 1.72
CA ARG A 203 -3.53 -12.78 2.61
C ARG A 203 -4.46 -13.83 1.99
N PRO A 204 -5.60 -13.49 1.36
CA PRO A 204 -6.48 -14.49 0.74
C PRO A 204 -5.79 -15.30 -0.36
N VAL A 205 -4.89 -14.66 -1.13
CA VAL A 205 -4.10 -15.32 -2.18
C VAL A 205 -3.11 -16.29 -1.54
N VAL A 206 -2.38 -15.85 -0.52
CA VAL A 206 -1.42 -16.69 0.20
C VAL A 206 -2.10 -17.89 0.86
N GLU A 207 -3.25 -17.71 1.51
CA GLU A 207 -4.00 -18.80 2.13
C GLU A 207 -4.51 -19.82 1.10
N ALA A 208 -4.96 -19.35 -0.07
CA ALA A 208 -5.35 -20.23 -1.16
C ALA A 208 -4.17 -21.06 -1.69
N LEU A 209 -2.96 -20.47 -1.74
CA LEU A 209 -1.74 -21.15 -2.15
C LEU A 209 -1.23 -22.13 -1.08
N ASP A 210 -1.31 -21.80 0.19
CA ASP A 210 -0.98 -22.71 1.31
C ASP A 210 -1.92 -23.92 1.35
N ALA A 211 -3.17 -23.75 0.91
CA ALA A 211 -4.11 -24.85 0.75
C ALA A 211 -3.76 -25.76 -0.45
N LYS A 212 -2.96 -25.31 -1.42
CA LYS A 212 -2.43 -26.17 -2.50
C LYS A 212 -1.35 -27.09 -1.94
N ASN A 213 -1.42 -28.38 -2.29
CA ASN A 213 -0.41 -29.37 -1.87
C ASN A 213 0.95 -29.22 -2.59
N THR A 214 1.01 -28.46 -3.68
CA THR A 214 2.22 -28.22 -4.47
C THR A 214 2.10 -26.85 -5.11
N LEU A 215 3.13 -26.03 -4.92
CA LEU A 215 3.25 -24.72 -5.55
C LEU A 215 3.92 -24.91 -6.93
N GLU A 216 3.29 -24.36 -7.97
CA GLU A 216 3.91 -24.22 -9.29
C GLU A 216 4.90 -23.04 -9.27
N PRO A 217 5.80 -22.89 -10.26
CA PRO A 217 6.79 -21.82 -10.29
C PRO A 217 6.20 -20.41 -10.11
N ASP A 218 5.01 -20.18 -10.66
CA ASP A 218 4.32 -18.89 -10.61
C ASP A 218 3.65 -18.64 -9.25
N ASP A 219 3.33 -19.71 -8.50
CA ASP A 219 2.80 -19.61 -7.13
C ASP A 219 3.90 -19.18 -6.13
N VAL A 220 5.18 -19.36 -6.46
CA VAL A 220 6.31 -19.10 -5.54
C VAL A 220 6.45 -17.62 -5.22
N GLY A 221 6.24 -16.72 -6.20
CA GLY A 221 6.31 -15.28 -5.97
C GLY A 221 5.27 -14.83 -4.95
N PRO A 222 3.97 -14.97 -5.25
CA PRO A 222 2.88 -14.59 -4.36
C PRO A 222 2.95 -15.30 -3.00
N ALA A 223 3.28 -16.59 -2.95
CA ALA A 223 3.37 -17.33 -1.68
C ALA A 223 4.51 -16.87 -0.76
N ASN A 224 5.48 -16.10 -1.24
CA ASN A 224 6.61 -15.60 -0.44
C ASN A 224 6.58 -14.09 -0.22
N GLN A 225 5.48 -13.42 -0.57
CA GLN A 225 5.29 -11.98 -0.43
C GLN A 225 4.83 -11.58 0.99
N PHE A 226 5.63 -11.88 2.00
CA PHE A 226 5.36 -11.43 3.37
C PHE A 226 6.12 -10.14 3.69
N TYR A 227 5.45 -9.23 4.38
CA TYR A 227 6.11 -8.04 4.89
C TYR A 227 7.19 -8.43 5.90
N THR A 228 8.34 -7.76 5.86
CA THR A 228 9.42 -7.95 6.84
C THR A 228 9.27 -6.92 7.95
N PRO A 229 8.87 -7.31 9.18
CA PRO A 229 8.63 -6.35 10.25
C PRO A 229 9.87 -5.50 10.57
N HIS A 230 9.66 -4.24 10.97
CA HIS A 230 10.72 -3.26 11.22
C HIS A 230 11.82 -3.80 12.16
N TRP A 231 11.45 -4.49 13.24
CA TRP A 231 12.41 -5.05 14.20
C TRP A 231 13.36 -6.08 13.58
N VAL A 232 12.91 -6.84 12.56
CA VAL A 232 13.76 -7.82 11.85
C VAL A 232 14.79 -7.08 11.03
N VAL A 233 14.38 -6.05 10.29
CA VAL A 233 15.27 -5.21 9.48
C VAL A 233 16.31 -4.54 10.37
N ARG A 234 15.89 -3.94 11.49
CA ARG A 234 16.82 -3.34 12.46
C ARG A 234 17.81 -4.36 12.99
N MET A 235 17.34 -5.52 13.44
CA MET A 235 18.22 -6.57 13.95
C MET A 235 19.28 -6.96 12.91
N LEU A 236 18.90 -7.13 11.64
CA LEU A 236 19.84 -7.44 10.57
C LEU A 236 20.84 -6.29 10.34
N ALA A 237 20.37 -5.04 10.33
CA ALA A 237 21.21 -3.86 10.12
C ALA A 237 22.22 -3.67 11.27
N ASP A 238 21.77 -3.79 12.52
CA ASP A 238 22.60 -3.70 13.72
C ASP A 238 23.70 -4.77 13.72
N ASN A 239 23.34 -6.02 13.39
CA ASN A 239 24.26 -7.15 13.41
C ASN A 239 25.16 -7.26 12.18
N SER A 240 24.95 -6.42 11.17
CA SER A 240 25.78 -6.36 9.97
C SER A 240 26.52 -5.02 9.88
N LEU A 241 25.84 -3.97 9.42
CA LEU A 241 26.41 -2.64 9.22
C LEU A 241 26.81 -1.98 10.54
N GLY A 242 25.95 -2.07 11.55
CA GLY A 242 26.22 -1.54 12.89
C GLY A 242 27.48 -2.15 13.48
N LYS A 243 27.53 -3.48 13.55
CA LYS A 243 28.70 -4.24 13.99
C LYS A 243 29.98 -3.84 13.25
N LEU A 244 29.97 -3.87 11.92
CA LEU A 244 31.15 -3.52 11.11
C LEU A 244 31.67 -2.10 11.38
N TYR A 245 30.75 -1.14 11.55
CA TYR A 245 31.11 0.24 11.89
C TYR A 245 31.74 0.34 13.28
N LEU A 246 31.15 -0.33 14.27
CA LEU A 246 31.64 -0.33 15.65
C LEU A 246 33.02 -0.99 15.76
N GLU A 247 33.25 -2.08 15.04
CA GLU A 247 34.57 -2.72 14.95
C GLU A 247 35.60 -1.78 14.30
N ALA A 248 35.24 -1.13 13.18
CA ALA A 248 36.13 -0.22 12.48
C ALA A 248 36.48 1.05 13.28
N THR A 249 35.64 1.43 14.24
CA THR A 249 35.82 2.62 15.08
C THR A 249 36.24 2.30 16.52
N GLU A 250 36.49 1.02 16.84
CA GLU A 250 36.86 0.53 18.17
C GLU A 250 35.83 0.89 19.26
N GLN A 251 34.54 0.87 18.91
CA GLN A 251 33.39 1.27 19.75
C GLN A 251 32.50 0.09 20.17
N GLU A 252 32.91 -1.15 19.95
CA GLU A 252 32.12 -2.35 20.27
C GLU A 252 31.66 -2.37 21.75
N SER A 253 32.53 -1.92 22.66
CA SER A 253 32.25 -1.86 24.10
C SER A 253 31.27 -0.76 24.55
N SER A 254 30.86 0.13 23.63
CA SER A 254 29.88 1.19 23.92
C SER A 254 28.44 0.81 23.59
N VAL A 255 28.20 -0.36 23.01
CA VAL A 255 26.82 -0.85 22.76
C VAL A 255 26.19 -1.24 24.10
N PRO A 256 24.94 -0.83 24.39
CA PRO A 256 24.20 -1.31 25.55
C PRO A 256 24.15 -2.84 25.59
N ALA A 257 24.22 -3.42 26.79
CA ALA A 257 24.11 -4.87 26.91
C ALA A 257 22.72 -5.30 26.45
N ALA A 258 22.64 -6.26 25.53
CA ALA A 258 21.36 -6.74 24.99
C ALA A 258 20.37 -7.09 26.13
N GLU A 259 20.88 -7.69 27.21
CA GLU A 259 20.14 -8.11 28.39
C GLU A 259 19.40 -6.99 29.14
N GLU A 260 19.70 -5.72 28.85
CA GLU A 260 19.04 -4.55 29.46
C GLU A 260 17.65 -4.26 28.88
N LEU A 261 17.32 -4.81 27.69
CA LEU A 261 16.03 -4.66 27.04
C LEU A 261 15.33 -6.02 26.87
N SER A 262 14.06 -6.09 27.26
CA SER A 262 13.19 -7.23 26.96
C SER A 262 12.95 -7.38 25.45
N ILE A 263 12.49 -8.56 25.03
CA ILE A 263 12.20 -8.83 23.61
C ILE A 263 11.12 -7.89 23.06
N GLU A 264 10.10 -7.56 23.87
CA GLU A 264 9.04 -6.63 23.45
C GLU A 264 9.57 -5.20 23.33
N GLU A 265 10.34 -4.72 24.31
CA GLU A 265 10.98 -3.40 24.24
C GLU A 265 11.89 -3.26 23.02
N ARG A 266 12.63 -4.32 22.65
CA ARG A 266 13.44 -4.33 21.42
C ARG A 266 12.61 -4.39 20.14
N LYS A 267 11.38 -4.91 20.16
CA LYS A 267 10.54 -4.90 18.96
C LYS A 267 9.91 -3.53 18.76
N GLU A 268 9.47 -2.91 19.85
CA GLU A 268 8.71 -1.65 19.84
C GLU A 268 9.59 -0.40 19.90
N ARG A 269 10.91 -0.54 20.13
CA ARG A 269 11.83 0.61 20.16
C ARG A 269 11.74 1.37 18.84
N LEU A 270 11.45 2.67 18.90
CA LEU A 270 11.79 3.62 17.84
C LEU A 270 13.13 4.22 18.19
N VAL A 271 14.05 4.24 17.24
CA VAL A 271 15.35 4.90 17.44
C VAL A 271 15.50 5.96 16.37
N THR A 272 15.42 7.22 16.79
CA THR A 272 15.70 8.35 15.92
C THR A 272 17.15 8.81 16.12
N PRO A 273 17.76 9.49 15.13
CA PRO A 273 19.06 10.12 15.32
C PRO A 273 19.09 11.16 16.45
N GLU A 274 17.93 11.72 16.86
CA GLU A 274 17.83 12.66 17.96
C GLU A 274 17.91 11.97 19.33
N ASP A 275 17.32 10.77 19.45
CA ASP A 275 17.33 9.96 20.66
C ASP A 275 18.62 9.13 20.82
N ALA A 276 19.31 8.85 19.71
CA ALA A 276 20.55 8.09 19.64
C ALA A 276 21.61 8.83 18.81
N PRO A 277 22.33 9.80 19.41
CA PRO A 277 23.30 10.64 18.69
C PRO A 277 24.55 9.89 18.21
N GLY A 278 24.73 8.64 18.62
CA GLY A 278 25.81 7.76 18.22
C GLY A 278 25.29 6.40 17.71
N VAL A 279 26.11 5.75 16.88
CA VAL A 279 25.84 4.39 16.38
C VAL A 279 25.73 3.35 17.52
N PRO A 280 26.51 3.40 18.61
CA PRO A 280 26.34 2.46 19.72
C PRO A 280 24.94 2.51 20.34
N GLU A 281 24.34 3.68 20.45
CA GLU A 281 22.99 3.89 20.99
C GLU A 281 21.90 3.44 20.01
N LEU A 282 22.18 3.48 18.70
CA LEU A 282 21.29 2.98 17.65
C LEU A 282 21.14 1.45 17.69
N CYS A 283 22.19 0.72 18.05
CA CYS A 283 22.20 -0.74 18.04
C CYS A 283 21.57 -1.37 19.30
N GLU A 284 20.75 -2.42 19.14
CA GLU A 284 20.06 -3.13 20.24
C GLU A 284 20.87 -4.25 20.91
N GLY A 285 22.19 -4.11 20.90
CA GLY A 285 23.12 -5.18 21.25
C GLY A 285 23.47 -6.02 20.02
N VAL A 286 24.77 -6.12 19.75
CA VAL A 286 25.28 -7.01 18.71
C VAL A 286 25.25 -8.44 19.26
N ILE A 287 24.60 -9.35 18.54
CA ILE A 287 24.64 -10.78 18.82
C ILE A 287 26.09 -11.25 18.59
N GLU A 288 26.71 -11.79 19.65
CA GLU A 288 28.03 -12.43 19.57
C GLU A 288 28.01 -13.70 18.71
#